data_AF-A0A0A1HYZ6-F1
#
_entry.id   AF-A0A0A1HYZ6-F1
#
_cell.length_a   1.000
_cell.length_b   1.000
_cell.length_c   1.000
_cell.angle_alpha   90.00
_cell.angle_beta   90.00
_cell.angle_gamma   90.00
#
_symmetry.space_group_name_H-M   'P 1'
#
loop_
_entity.id
_entity.type
_entity.pdbx_description
1 polymer ?
#
loop_
_entity_poly.entity_id
_entity_poly.type
_entity_poly.pdbx_seq_one_letter_code
_entity_poly.pdbx_strand_id
1 'polypeptide(L)'
;MADYYTLLTDAGIAYETACKAAGTPIKLSQISVGDGGGEVYNPAATATALKREVWRGPLNALFQDEKNPSWLLAEVTIPPEVGGWYVREAGIWTDTGVLYAIVKYPESFKPVLATSGSGKEFYIRSIFETSNAELVTLLIDDTVVKATRAWVMSYLADELAKLDGKQSVRVAATANVVLSGAQQIDGVAVVAGDRVLLPYQTLAKDNGIWVVSNSSWSRALDANSSVKVTPSLAVMVEEGAANGDSLWHLTTNGSIILGSTALTFEMLAGRTGIQPGSYRGLTVDKYGRAVAGSNPTTVAGYGLTDVYTKAQVEAYALGVSGDRVGEVTHFAMATPPPGFLKRNGAAISRTTYAALFARIGTLYGAGDGTTTFNLPDSRAHFDRAFDDGRNLDPGRAFGSGQASQNAAHVHAGSAAVAGSHTHSIWINLDRGPGTDGNAIWGDEPYYGSAGAPTSAAGDHTHAITIASSGGSEARPLNTAFLACIKY
;
A
#
# COMPACT_ATOMS: atom_id res chain seq x y z
N MET A 1 42.83 -57.89 -39.64
CA MET A 1 42.71 -56.73 -40.55
C MET A 1 41.22 -56.54 -40.79
N ALA A 2 40.70 -55.31 -40.78
CA ALA A 2 39.28 -55.08 -41.05
C ALA A 2 38.90 -55.62 -42.45
N ASP A 3 37.69 -56.15 -42.61
CA ASP A 3 37.23 -56.74 -43.88
C ASP A 3 37.19 -55.71 -45.02
N TYR A 4 37.03 -54.43 -44.66
CA TYR A 4 37.00 -53.24 -45.50
C TYR A 4 37.87 -52.16 -44.87
N TYR A 5 38.60 -51.41 -45.70
CA TYR A 5 39.61 -50.45 -45.25
C TYR A 5 39.91 -49.42 -46.33
N THR A 6 40.54 -48.32 -45.92
CA THR A 6 41.14 -47.33 -46.82
C THR A 6 42.65 -47.39 -46.67
N LEU A 7 43.39 -47.41 -47.78
CA LEU A 7 44.84 -47.30 -47.81
C LEU A 7 45.24 -46.01 -48.53
N LEU A 8 46.19 -45.28 -47.95
CA LEU A 8 46.96 -44.30 -48.75
C LEU A 8 47.80 -45.06 -49.77
N THR A 9 47.82 -44.58 -51.00
CA THR A 9 48.69 -45.17 -52.03
C THR A 9 50.11 -44.62 -51.88
N ASP A 10 51.10 -45.32 -52.44
CA ASP A 10 52.49 -44.83 -52.48
C ASP A 10 52.58 -43.48 -53.21
N ALA A 11 51.74 -43.28 -54.23
CA ALA A 11 51.63 -42.02 -54.96
C ALA A 11 50.98 -40.91 -54.12
N GLY A 12 49.97 -41.24 -53.30
CA GLY A 12 49.33 -40.32 -52.36
C GLY A 12 50.28 -39.86 -51.26
N ILE A 13 51.05 -40.79 -50.68
CA ILE A 13 52.09 -40.49 -49.69
C ILE A 13 53.19 -39.61 -50.30
N ALA A 14 53.62 -39.89 -51.53
CA ALA A 14 54.59 -39.06 -52.25
C ALA A 14 54.05 -37.64 -52.51
N TYR A 15 52.76 -37.52 -52.88
CA TYR A 15 52.08 -36.24 -53.06
C TYR A 15 51.99 -35.45 -51.75
N GLU A 16 51.58 -36.10 -50.65
CA GLU A 16 51.56 -35.50 -49.31
C GLU A 16 52.95 -34.99 -48.89
N THR A 17 54.00 -35.79 -49.14
CA THR A 17 55.39 -35.41 -48.85
C THR A 17 55.84 -34.21 -49.69
N ALA A 18 55.47 -34.16 -50.96
CA ALA A 18 55.79 -33.05 -51.86
C ALA A 18 55.08 -31.75 -51.46
N CYS A 19 53.79 -31.81 -51.14
CA CYS A 19 53.02 -30.68 -50.62
C CYS A 19 53.62 -30.14 -49.32
N LYS A 20 54.00 -31.03 -48.40
CA LYS A 20 54.67 -30.67 -47.14
C LYS A 20 56.02 -29.99 -47.36
N ALA A 21 56.83 -30.49 -48.29
CA ALA A 21 58.12 -29.89 -48.63
C ALA A 21 57.97 -28.51 -49.32
N ALA A 22 56.91 -28.33 -50.11
CA ALA A 22 56.63 -27.09 -50.82
C ALA A 22 55.83 -26.05 -50.00
N GLY A 23 55.30 -26.44 -48.84
CA GLY A 23 54.39 -25.59 -48.05
C GLY A 23 53.05 -25.31 -48.74
N THR A 24 52.64 -26.18 -49.66
CA THR A 24 51.38 -26.05 -50.41
C THR A 24 50.32 -26.97 -49.83
N PRO A 25 49.04 -26.55 -49.84
CA PRO A 25 47.98 -27.38 -49.29
C PRO A 25 47.64 -28.55 -50.22
N ILE A 26 47.29 -29.68 -49.62
CA ILE A 26 46.81 -30.89 -50.30
C ILE A 26 45.38 -30.61 -50.79
N LYS A 27 45.15 -30.78 -52.08
CA LYS A 27 43.85 -30.56 -52.72
C LYS A 27 43.30 -31.88 -53.24
N LEU A 28 42.30 -32.41 -52.55
CA LEU A 28 41.51 -33.54 -53.01
C LEU A 28 40.26 -33.01 -53.70
N SER A 29 39.99 -33.46 -54.92
CA SER A 29 38.94 -32.87 -55.77
C SER A 29 37.86 -33.86 -56.20
N GLN A 30 38.18 -35.16 -56.28
CA GLN A 30 37.28 -36.15 -56.87
C GLN A 30 37.27 -37.45 -56.06
N ILE A 31 36.11 -38.12 -56.07
CA ILE A 31 36.00 -39.54 -55.72
C ILE A 31 35.58 -40.31 -56.97
N SER A 32 36.22 -41.45 -57.18
CA SER A 32 35.77 -42.45 -58.14
C SER A 32 35.35 -43.74 -57.45
N VAL A 33 34.55 -44.52 -58.14
CA VAL A 33 34.09 -45.83 -57.70
C VAL A 33 34.26 -46.83 -58.83
N GLY A 34 34.53 -48.07 -58.44
CA GLY A 34 34.78 -49.16 -59.36
C GLY A 34 34.05 -50.43 -58.95
N ASP A 35 33.90 -51.33 -59.92
CA ASP A 35 33.27 -52.62 -59.73
C ASP A 35 34.28 -53.77 -59.57
N GLY A 36 35.56 -53.46 -59.32
CA GLY A 36 36.60 -54.44 -59.01
C GLY A 36 36.97 -55.36 -60.18
N GLY A 37 36.49 -55.06 -61.39
CA GLY A 37 36.58 -55.97 -62.54
C GLY A 37 35.60 -57.15 -62.44
N GLY A 38 34.49 -56.99 -61.72
CA GLY A 38 33.43 -57.99 -61.53
C GLY A 38 33.47 -58.71 -60.18
N GLU A 39 34.62 -58.76 -59.51
CA GLU A 39 34.86 -59.54 -58.28
C GLU A 39 35.48 -58.67 -57.17
N VAL A 40 35.25 -59.04 -55.90
CA VAL A 40 35.94 -58.39 -54.76
C VAL A 40 37.43 -58.73 -54.82
N TYR A 41 38.28 -57.76 -54.53
CA TYR A 41 39.72 -57.97 -54.44
C TYR A 41 40.31 -57.18 -53.27
N ASN A 42 41.61 -57.37 -53.01
CA ASN A 42 42.35 -56.62 -52.00
C ASN A 42 43.19 -55.54 -52.72
N PRO A 43 42.84 -54.25 -52.61
CA PRO A 43 43.67 -53.15 -53.08
C PRO A 43 45.05 -53.13 -52.40
N ALA A 44 46.08 -52.73 -53.14
CA ALA A 44 47.45 -52.57 -52.63
C ALA A 44 47.84 -51.09 -52.63
N ALA A 45 48.76 -50.69 -51.74
CA ALA A 45 49.29 -49.31 -51.69
C ALA A 45 49.98 -48.88 -52.99
N THR A 46 50.48 -49.83 -53.78
CA THR A 46 51.09 -49.58 -55.10
C THR A 46 50.06 -49.23 -56.19
N ALA A 47 48.76 -49.21 -55.89
CA ALA A 47 47.72 -48.92 -56.87
C ALA A 47 47.82 -47.46 -57.36
N THR A 48 47.85 -47.28 -58.68
CA THR A 48 47.82 -45.96 -59.34
C THR A 48 46.46 -45.64 -59.99
N ALA A 49 45.55 -46.63 -60.04
CA ALA A 49 44.19 -46.51 -60.55
C ALA A 49 43.30 -47.58 -59.89
N LEU A 50 41.98 -47.38 -59.97
CA LEU A 50 41.01 -48.44 -59.67
C LEU A 50 41.14 -49.58 -60.67
N LYS A 51 40.85 -50.81 -60.24
CA LYS A 51 40.93 -52.00 -61.09
C LYS A 51 39.96 -51.93 -62.26
N ARG A 52 38.74 -51.44 -62.02
CA ARG A 52 37.84 -50.98 -63.08
C ARG A 52 36.93 -49.87 -62.55
N GLU A 53 37.28 -48.64 -62.88
CA GLU A 53 36.45 -47.47 -62.61
C GLU A 53 35.15 -47.50 -63.43
N VAL A 54 34.02 -47.24 -62.77
CA VAL A 54 32.70 -47.17 -63.40
C VAL A 54 32.05 -45.80 -63.25
N TRP A 55 32.53 -44.98 -62.31
CA TRP A 55 32.10 -43.60 -62.16
C TRP A 55 33.14 -42.75 -61.43
N ARG A 56 33.20 -41.46 -61.76
CA ARG A 56 34.01 -40.44 -61.08
C ARG A 56 33.24 -39.13 -61.03
N GLY A 57 33.31 -38.44 -59.90
CA GLY A 57 32.69 -37.12 -59.72
C GLY A 57 33.45 -36.26 -58.72
N PRO A 58 33.08 -34.98 -58.58
CA PRO A 58 33.66 -34.10 -57.58
C PRO A 58 33.34 -34.61 -56.16
N LEU A 59 34.23 -34.33 -55.21
CA LEU A 59 33.97 -34.51 -53.78
C LEU A 59 32.80 -33.61 -53.34
N ASN A 60 31.85 -34.15 -52.56
CA ASN A 60 30.78 -33.35 -51.98
C ASN A 60 31.20 -32.68 -50.67
N ALA A 61 31.93 -33.40 -49.82
CA ALA A 61 32.46 -32.88 -48.57
C ALA A 61 33.78 -33.56 -48.20
N LEU A 62 34.69 -32.76 -47.65
CA LEU A 62 35.93 -33.21 -47.02
C LEU A 62 36.12 -32.44 -45.70
N PHE A 63 36.08 -33.15 -44.58
CA PHE A 63 36.22 -32.56 -43.24
C PHE A 63 37.05 -33.44 -42.30
N GLN A 64 37.58 -32.82 -41.24
CA GLN A 64 38.34 -33.48 -40.18
C GLN A 64 37.39 -34.06 -39.12
N ASP A 65 37.70 -35.25 -38.60
CA ASP A 65 36.92 -35.85 -37.50
C ASP A 65 37.10 -35.06 -36.19
N GLU A 66 35.99 -34.70 -35.54
CA GLU A 66 36.00 -33.93 -34.30
C GLU A 66 36.65 -34.67 -33.12
N LYS A 67 36.72 -36.01 -33.15
CA LYS A 67 37.28 -36.84 -32.08
C LYS A 67 38.70 -37.30 -32.39
N ASN A 68 39.07 -37.37 -33.67
CA ASN A 68 40.36 -37.85 -34.15
C ASN A 68 40.95 -36.86 -35.16
N PRO A 69 41.75 -35.89 -34.71
CA PRO A 69 42.30 -34.85 -35.60
C PRO A 69 43.12 -35.40 -36.79
N SER A 70 43.64 -36.62 -36.71
CA SER A 70 44.38 -37.25 -37.81
C SER A 70 43.50 -37.89 -38.89
N TRP A 71 42.18 -37.96 -38.68
CA TRP A 71 41.23 -38.59 -39.61
C TRP A 71 40.52 -37.56 -40.47
N LEU A 72 40.52 -37.83 -41.77
CA LEU A 72 39.76 -37.08 -42.76
C LEU A 72 38.62 -37.95 -43.28
N LEU A 73 37.44 -37.36 -43.37
CA LEU A 73 36.24 -37.95 -43.91
C LEU A 73 35.98 -37.37 -45.30
N ALA A 74 36.05 -38.22 -46.31
CA ALA A 74 35.71 -37.86 -47.68
C ALA A 74 34.36 -38.47 -48.07
N GLU A 75 33.47 -37.62 -48.59
CA GLU A 75 32.10 -37.99 -48.89
C GLU A 75 31.73 -37.65 -50.33
N VAL A 76 31.00 -38.59 -50.96
CA VAL A 76 30.39 -38.38 -52.27
C VAL A 76 28.98 -38.96 -52.32
N THR A 77 28.08 -38.24 -52.98
CA THR A 77 26.73 -38.70 -53.32
C THR A 77 26.66 -38.95 -54.81
N ILE A 78 26.38 -40.19 -55.22
CA ILE A 78 26.15 -40.53 -56.62
C ILE A 78 24.66 -40.32 -56.94
N PRO A 79 24.31 -39.46 -57.92
CA PRO A 79 22.93 -39.18 -58.29
C PRO A 79 22.12 -40.43 -58.67
N PRO A 80 20.79 -40.43 -58.49
CA PRO A 80 19.94 -41.59 -58.78
C PRO A 80 19.88 -41.96 -60.27
N GLU A 81 20.22 -41.04 -61.17
CA GLU A 81 20.28 -41.22 -62.62
C GLU A 81 21.55 -41.98 -63.08
N VAL A 82 22.51 -42.20 -62.19
CA VAL A 82 23.78 -42.86 -62.50
C VAL A 82 23.92 -44.14 -61.68
N GLY A 83 24.11 -45.28 -62.35
CA GLY A 83 24.15 -46.60 -61.71
C GLY A 83 24.08 -47.75 -62.72
N GLY A 84 23.66 -48.92 -62.24
CA GLY A 84 23.58 -50.17 -63.02
C GLY A 84 24.76 -51.12 -62.81
N TRP A 85 25.57 -50.89 -61.76
CA TRP A 85 26.80 -51.62 -61.47
C TRP A 85 26.98 -51.86 -59.97
N TYR A 86 27.85 -52.80 -59.63
CA TYR A 86 28.27 -53.06 -58.25
C TYR A 86 29.40 -52.11 -57.87
N VAL A 87 29.37 -51.60 -56.63
CA VAL A 87 30.48 -50.87 -56.03
C VAL A 87 31.30 -51.86 -55.20
N ARG A 88 32.61 -51.93 -55.45
CA ARG A 88 33.55 -52.80 -54.73
C ARG A 88 34.85 -52.09 -54.33
N GLU A 89 35.12 -50.97 -54.98
CA GLU A 89 36.30 -50.14 -54.74
C GLU A 89 35.91 -48.67 -54.88
N ALA A 90 36.61 -47.80 -54.15
CA ALA A 90 36.54 -46.36 -54.35
C ALA A 90 37.95 -45.74 -54.32
N GLY A 91 38.16 -44.66 -55.06
CA GLY A 91 39.42 -43.94 -55.13
C GLY A 91 39.20 -42.48 -54.78
N ILE A 92 40.08 -41.92 -53.96
CA ILE A 92 40.10 -40.49 -53.64
C ILE A 92 41.24 -39.86 -54.44
N TRP A 93 40.96 -38.79 -55.17
CA TRP A 93 41.89 -38.22 -56.15
C TRP A 93 42.25 -36.77 -55.83
N THR A 94 43.50 -36.42 -56.12
CA THR A 94 43.97 -35.03 -56.06
C THR A 94 43.46 -34.23 -57.26
N ASP A 95 43.51 -32.90 -57.17
CA ASP A 95 43.24 -31.98 -58.30
C ASP A 95 44.18 -32.19 -59.50
N THR A 96 45.37 -32.72 -59.26
CA THR A 96 46.35 -33.09 -60.29
C THR A 96 46.19 -34.52 -60.84
N GLY A 97 45.15 -35.25 -60.43
CA GLY A 97 44.84 -36.58 -60.95
C GLY A 97 45.65 -37.73 -60.33
N VAL A 98 46.29 -37.52 -59.18
CA VAL A 98 46.97 -38.60 -58.43
C VAL A 98 45.93 -39.35 -57.60
N LEU A 99 45.94 -40.69 -57.65
CA LEU A 99 45.12 -41.51 -56.76
C LEU A 99 45.71 -41.42 -55.35
N TYR A 100 45.10 -40.63 -54.48
CA TYR A 100 45.59 -40.34 -53.13
C TYR A 100 45.36 -41.51 -52.17
N ALA A 101 44.15 -42.07 -52.18
CA ALA A 101 43.77 -43.20 -51.35
C ALA A 101 42.87 -44.17 -52.13
N ILE A 102 42.98 -45.46 -51.81
CA ILE A 102 42.15 -46.51 -52.37
C ILE A 102 41.38 -47.22 -51.25
N VAL A 103 40.09 -47.44 -51.49
CA VAL A 103 39.13 -47.98 -50.53
C VAL A 103 38.68 -49.36 -51.01
N LYS A 104 38.83 -50.36 -50.15
CA LYS A 104 38.14 -51.64 -50.32
C LYS A 104 36.72 -51.49 -49.78
N TYR A 105 35.72 -51.55 -50.65
CA TYR A 105 34.33 -51.26 -50.30
C TYR A 105 33.47 -52.54 -50.30
N PRO A 106 32.50 -52.69 -49.38
CA PRO A 106 31.56 -53.81 -49.40
C PRO A 106 30.76 -53.85 -50.69
N GLU A 107 30.70 -55.03 -51.32
CA GLU A 107 29.89 -55.25 -52.52
C GLU A 107 28.50 -54.67 -52.33
N SER A 108 28.15 -53.70 -53.16
CA SER A 108 26.88 -53.01 -53.06
C SER A 108 26.34 -52.66 -54.44
N PHE A 109 25.15 -53.16 -54.78
CA PHE A 109 24.52 -52.81 -56.05
C PHE A 109 23.93 -51.40 -56.01
N LYS A 110 24.28 -50.58 -57.02
CA LYS A 110 23.72 -49.25 -57.24
C LYS A 110 22.70 -49.31 -58.38
N PRO A 111 21.38 -49.37 -58.10
CA PRO A 111 20.38 -49.31 -59.16
C PRO A 111 20.35 -47.93 -59.83
N VAL A 112 19.91 -47.92 -61.09
CA VAL A 112 19.68 -46.70 -61.87
C VAL A 112 18.20 -46.51 -62.13
N LEU A 113 17.71 -45.29 -61.91
CA LEU A 113 16.28 -44.97 -61.97
C LEU A 113 15.64 -45.33 -63.32
N ALA A 114 16.36 -45.14 -64.43
CA ALA A 114 15.86 -45.30 -65.79
C ALA A 114 15.49 -46.75 -66.18
N THR A 115 16.15 -47.77 -65.62
CA THR A 115 15.93 -49.18 -65.99
C THR A 115 15.38 -50.04 -64.86
N SER A 116 15.49 -49.59 -63.61
CA SER A 116 15.19 -50.41 -62.43
C SER A 116 13.89 -50.02 -61.71
N GLY A 117 13.22 -48.93 -62.11
CA GLY A 117 12.01 -48.42 -61.45
C GLY A 117 12.23 -47.90 -60.01
N SER A 118 13.46 -47.96 -59.51
CA SER A 118 13.90 -47.47 -58.20
C SER A 118 15.29 -46.83 -58.36
N GLY A 119 15.43 -45.58 -57.93
CA GLY A 119 16.71 -44.90 -57.83
C GLY A 119 17.17 -44.92 -56.37
N LYS A 120 18.38 -45.41 -56.12
CA LYS A 120 19.02 -45.31 -54.81
C LYS A 120 20.01 -44.16 -54.86
N GLU A 121 19.88 -43.14 -54.02
CA GLU A 121 21.01 -42.24 -53.73
C GLU A 121 22.06 -43.04 -52.96
N PHE A 122 23.29 -43.05 -53.45
CA PHE A 122 24.35 -43.90 -52.90
C PHE A 122 25.44 -43.03 -52.33
N TYR A 123 25.53 -43.07 -51.00
CA TYR A 123 26.41 -42.24 -50.21
C TYR A 123 27.61 -43.07 -49.76
N ILE A 124 28.81 -42.65 -50.16
CA ILE A 124 30.06 -43.28 -49.75
C ILE A 124 30.77 -42.31 -48.82
N ARG A 125 31.02 -42.79 -47.60
CA ARG A 125 31.87 -42.13 -46.61
C ARG A 125 33.12 -42.98 -46.43
N SER A 126 34.28 -42.41 -46.75
CA SER A 126 35.58 -43.04 -46.51
C SER A 126 36.33 -42.25 -45.44
N ILE A 127 36.91 -42.98 -44.49
CA ILE A 127 37.82 -42.42 -43.48
C ILE A 127 39.23 -42.84 -43.89
N PHE A 128 40.16 -41.89 -43.89
CA PHE A 128 41.58 -42.16 -44.04
C PHE A 128 42.40 -41.30 -43.08
N GLU A 129 43.54 -41.83 -42.66
CA GLU A 129 44.48 -41.12 -41.82
C GLU A 129 45.56 -40.47 -42.70
N THR A 130 45.88 -39.22 -42.43
CA THR A 130 46.99 -38.50 -43.07
C THR A 130 48.01 -38.09 -42.01
N SER A 131 49.29 -37.98 -42.39
CA SER A 131 50.34 -37.61 -41.45
C SER A 131 50.28 -36.13 -41.05
N ASN A 132 49.52 -35.30 -41.79
CA ASN A 132 49.27 -33.90 -41.43
C ASN A 132 47.92 -33.37 -41.96
N ALA A 133 46.85 -33.52 -41.17
CA ALA A 133 45.51 -33.06 -41.53
C ALA A 133 45.40 -31.53 -41.64
N GLU A 134 46.31 -30.75 -41.04
CA GLU A 134 46.30 -29.28 -41.09
C GLU A 134 46.64 -28.72 -42.49
N LEU A 135 47.32 -29.51 -43.33
CA LEU A 135 47.71 -29.09 -44.69
C LEU A 135 46.65 -29.42 -45.75
N VAL A 136 45.53 -30.04 -45.38
CA VAL A 136 44.47 -30.41 -46.34
C VAL A 136 43.48 -29.27 -46.52
N THR A 137 43.21 -28.88 -47.77
CA THR A 137 42.15 -27.90 -48.06
C THR A 137 40.80 -28.57 -47.86
N LEU A 138 40.11 -28.21 -46.78
CA LEU A 138 38.73 -28.67 -46.54
C LEU A 138 37.81 -28.04 -47.59
N LEU A 139 36.99 -28.87 -48.22
CA LEU A 139 36.12 -28.48 -49.32
C LEU A 139 34.70 -28.90 -48.96
N ILE A 140 33.79 -27.93 -48.96
CA ILE A 140 32.37 -28.13 -48.72
C ILE A 140 31.63 -27.61 -49.96
N ASP A 141 30.95 -28.49 -50.67
CA ASP A 141 29.98 -28.09 -51.70
C ASP A 141 28.63 -27.82 -51.01
N ASP A 142 28.30 -26.54 -50.83
CA ASP A 142 27.09 -26.06 -50.13
C ASP A 142 25.77 -26.49 -50.78
N THR A 143 25.79 -27.12 -51.96
CA THR A 143 24.58 -27.63 -52.62
C THR A 143 24.13 -29.02 -52.11
N VAL A 144 24.98 -29.75 -51.37
CA VAL A 144 24.70 -31.12 -50.88
C VAL A 144 25.07 -31.32 -49.39
N VAL A 145 25.21 -30.26 -48.60
CA VAL A 145 25.39 -30.39 -47.14
C VAL A 145 24.07 -30.77 -46.48
N LYS A 146 23.86 -32.08 -46.27
CA LYS A 146 22.69 -32.61 -45.56
C LYS A 146 23.00 -32.65 -44.06
N ALA A 147 22.49 -31.69 -43.30
CA ALA A 147 22.49 -31.80 -41.85
C ALA A 147 21.63 -33.01 -41.42
N THR A 148 22.14 -33.83 -40.51
CA THR A 148 21.33 -34.92 -39.97
C THR A 148 20.09 -34.34 -39.29
N ARG A 149 18.93 -35.02 -39.37
CA ARG A 149 17.73 -34.58 -38.66
C ARG A 149 18.00 -34.34 -37.18
N ALA A 150 18.84 -35.18 -36.56
CA ALA A 150 19.25 -35.02 -35.18
C ALA A 150 20.00 -33.70 -34.93
N TRP A 151 20.95 -33.35 -35.81
CA TRP A 151 21.68 -32.08 -35.73
C TRP A 151 20.73 -30.89 -35.85
N VAL A 152 19.83 -30.88 -36.83
CA VAL A 152 18.89 -29.77 -37.03
C VAL A 152 17.98 -29.59 -35.82
N MET A 153 17.46 -30.69 -35.27
CA MET A 153 16.58 -30.63 -34.09
C MET A 153 17.34 -30.14 -32.85
N SER A 154 18.60 -30.57 -32.66
CA SER A 154 19.45 -30.11 -31.56
C SER A 154 19.79 -28.63 -31.69
N TYR A 155 20.22 -28.20 -32.88
CA TYR A 155 20.57 -26.81 -33.15
C TYR A 155 19.36 -25.89 -32.93
N LEU A 156 18.20 -26.25 -33.48
CA LEU A 156 16.98 -25.49 -33.28
C LEU A 156 16.57 -25.41 -31.80
N ALA A 157 16.67 -26.53 -31.06
CA ALA A 157 16.38 -26.54 -29.63
C ALA A 157 17.31 -25.62 -28.84
N ASP A 158 18.61 -25.60 -29.18
CA ASP A 158 19.59 -24.72 -28.54
C ASP A 158 19.40 -23.25 -28.89
N GLU A 159 19.05 -22.92 -30.13
CA GLU A 159 18.73 -21.53 -30.52
C GLU A 159 17.44 -21.02 -29.85
N LEU A 160 16.39 -21.84 -29.81
CA LEU A 160 15.15 -21.50 -29.10
C LEU A 160 15.39 -21.31 -27.61
N ALA A 161 16.30 -22.10 -27.02
CA ALA A 161 16.70 -21.99 -25.63
C ALA A 161 17.43 -20.67 -25.30
N LYS A 162 17.93 -19.91 -26.29
CA LYS A 162 18.55 -18.59 -26.08
C LYS A 162 17.54 -17.44 -26.01
N LEU A 163 16.29 -17.65 -26.43
CA LEU A 163 15.25 -16.63 -26.32
C LEU A 163 15.01 -16.28 -24.84
N ASP A 164 14.72 -15.00 -24.56
CA ASP A 164 14.46 -14.54 -23.19
C ASP A 164 13.17 -15.15 -22.62
N GLY A 165 12.17 -15.41 -23.47
CA GLY A 165 10.95 -16.12 -23.07
C GLY A 165 11.22 -17.61 -22.89
N LYS A 166 11.15 -18.09 -21.65
CA LYS A 166 11.38 -19.49 -21.28
C LYS A 166 10.09 -20.28 -21.26
N GLN A 167 10.20 -21.60 -21.39
CA GLN A 167 9.07 -22.48 -21.12
C GLN A 167 8.60 -22.27 -19.70
N SER A 168 7.28 -22.29 -19.51
CA SER A 168 6.64 -22.12 -18.22
C SER A 168 7.20 -23.07 -17.17
N VAL A 169 7.08 -22.64 -15.92
CA VAL A 169 7.34 -23.48 -14.76
C VAL A 169 6.02 -23.82 -14.12
N ARG A 170 5.96 -25.02 -13.54
CA ARG A 170 4.78 -25.47 -12.83
C ARG A 170 4.49 -24.61 -11.60
N VAL A 171 5.53 -24.23 -10.85
CA VAL A 171 5.40 -23.40 -9.64
C VAL A 171 6.66 -22.57 -9.39
N ALA A 172 6.48 -21.42 -8.72
CA ALA A 172 7.57 -20.56 -8.26
C ALA A 172 7.63 -20.53 -6.73
N ALA A 173 8.82 -20.75 -6.17
CA ALA A 173 9.03 -20.80 -4.73
C ALA A 173 8.84 -19.44 -4.05
N THR A 174 8.33 -19.47 -2.82
CA THR A 174 8.17 -18.29 -1.93
C THR A 174 9.31 -18.14 -0.93
N ALA A 175 10.23 -19.10 -0.87
CA ALA A 175 11.40 -19.12 0.01
C ALA A 175 12.51 -20.03 -0.57
N ASN A 176 13.60 -20.19 0.19
CA ASN A 176 14.68 -21.11 -0.16
C ASN A 176 14.19 -22.57 -0.23
N VAL A 177 14.62 -23.31 -1.25
CA VAL A 177 14.25 -24.71 -1.50
C VAL A 177 15.51 -25.56 -1.60
N VAL A 178 15.50 -26.74 -0.97
CA VAL A 178 16.59 -27.72 -1.10
C VAL A 178 16.50 -28.38 -2.47
N LEU A 179 17.59 -28.36 -3.25
CA LEU A 179 17.67 -28.84 -4.63
C LEU A 179 17.72 -30.38 -4.75
N SER A 180 16.80 -31.10 -4.11
CA SER A 180 16.77 -32.57 -4.16
C SER A 180 15.41 -33.16 -3.78
N GLY A 181 15.01 -34.24 -4.45
CA GLY A 181 13.81 -35.00 -4.10
C GLY A 181 12.49 -34.27 -4.43
N ALA A 182 11.37 -34.96 -4.24
CA ALA A 182 10.03 -34.38 -4.37
C ALA A 182 9.66 -33.56 -3.11
N GLN A 183 9.00 -32.42 -3.27
CA GLN A 183 8.72 -31.46 -2.19
C GLN A 183 7.42 -30.68 -2.42
N GLN A 184 7.00 -29.90 -1.43
CA GLN A 184 5.89 -28.94 -1.55
C GLN A 184 6.46 -27.55 -1.79
N ILE A 185 6.01 -26.87 -2.85
CA ILE A 185 6.36 -25.49 -3.17
C ILE A 185 5.09 -24.71 -3.41
N ASP A 186 4.86 -23.63 -2.65
CA ASP A 186 3.68 -22.75 -2.80
C ASP A 186 2.32 -23.50 -2.87
N GLY A 187 2.19 -24.58 -2.08
CA GLY A 187 1.01 -25.44 -2.04
C GLY A 187 0.91 -26.50 -3.15
N VAL A 188 1.92 -26.61 -4.02
CA VAL A 188 1.99 -27.58 -5.13
C VAL A 188 3.03 -28.67 -4.82
N ALA A 189 2.62 -29.93 -4.94
CA ALA A 189 3.52 -31.08 -4.81
C ALA A 189 4.33 -31.27 -6.09
N VAL A 190 5.63 -30.99 -6.06
CA VAL A 190 6.53 -31.12 -7.22
C VAL A 190 7.25 -32.45 -7.24
N VAL A 191 7.31 -33.09 -8.40
CA VAL A 191 7.89 -34.42 -8.62
C VAL A 191 8.93 -34.41 -9.75
N ALA A 192 9.68 -35.50 -9.89
CA ALA A 192 10.72 -35.60 -10.91
C ALA A 192 10.20 -35.28 -12.32
N GLY A 193 10.89 -34.37 -13.02
CA GLY A 193 10.49 -33.85 -14.34
C GLY A 193 9.79 -32.50 -14.30
N ASP A 194 9.24 -32.08 -13.15
CA ASP A 194 8.60 -30.77 -13.02
C ASP A 194 9.62 -29.64 -13.13
N ARG A 195 9.23 -28.57 -13.83
CA ARG A 195 10.00 -27.32 -13.92
C ARG A 195 9.55 -26.37 -12.83
N VAL A 196 10.49 -25.79 -12.09
CA VAL A 196 10.21 -24.85 -10.99
C VAL A 196 11.09 -23.61 -11.09
N LEU A 197 10.54 -22.45 -10.77
CA LEU A 197 11.33 -21.23 -10.58
C LEU A 197 11.70 -21.11 -9.10
N LEU A 198 12.99 -20.96 -8.81
CA LEU A 198 13.51 -20.73 -7.47
C LEU A 198 14.12 -19.33 -7.43
N PRO A 199 13.36 -18.29 -7.04
CA PRO A 199 13.84 -16.91 -7.04
C PRO A 199 14.49 -16.49 -5.71
N TYR A 200 14.46 -17.36 -4.69
CA TYR A 200 14.85 -17.05 -3.31
C TYR A 200 15.81 -18.08 -2.68
N GLN A 201 16.71 -18.65 -3.46
CA GLN A 201 17.81 -19.47 -2.95
C GLN A 201 18.72 -18.65 -2.04
N THR A 202 19.29 -19.31 -1.03
CA THR A 202 20.18 -18.69 -0.04
C THR A 202 21.34 -17.96 -0.69
N LEU A 203 21.90 -18.54 -1.75
CA LEU A 203 22.87 -17.88 -2.61
C LEU A 203 22.15 -17.42 -3.87
N ALA A 204 22.10 -16.11 -4.11
CA ALA A 204 21.37 -15.53 -5.24
C ALA A 204 21.88 -16.03 -6.61
N LYS A 205 23.13 -16.50 -6.72
CA LYS A 205 23.66 -17.13 -7.94
C LYS A 205 22.97 -18.45 -8.30
N ASP A 206 22.34 -19.10 -7.33
CA ASP A 206 21.64 -20.39 -7.49
C ASP A 206 20.16 -20.20 -7.84
N ASN A 207 19.67 -18.95 -7.84
CA ASN A 207 18.35 -18.65 -8.35
C ASN A 207 18.21 -19.05 -9.83
N GLY A 208 16.97 -19.33 -10.25
CA GLY A 208 16.64 -19.62 -11.64
C GLY A 208 15.69 -20.79 -11.80
N ILE A 209 15.69 -21.35 -13.01
CA ILE A 209 14.75 -22.41 -13.41
C ILE A 209 15.43 -23.76 -13.24
N TRP A 210 14.78 -24.64 -12.48
CA TRP A 210 15.28 -25.97 -12.12
C TRP A 210 14.30 -27.05 -12.56
N VAL A 211 14.83 -28.23 -12.86
CA VAL A 211 14.08 -29.45 -13.12
C VAL A 211 14.23 -30.34 -11.90
N VAL A 212 13.08 -30.67 -11.30
CA VAL A 212 12.98 -31.52 -10.12
C VAL A 212 13.44 -32.94 -10.46
N SER A 213 14.14 -33.57 -9.54
CA SER A 213 14.62 -34.95 -9.64
C SER A 213 14.54 -35.64 -8.27
N ASN A 214 14.54 -36.98 -8.27
CA ASN A 214 14.65 -37.77 -7.05
C ASN A 214 16.05 -37.65 -6.40
N SER A 215 17.07 -37.33 -7.20
CA SER A 215 18.42 -36.99 -6.75
C SER A 215 18.59 -35.46 -6.68
N SER A 216 19.82 -34.96 -6.85
CA SER A 216 20.05 -33.53 -7.06
C SER A 216 19.28 -33.02 -8.27
N TRP A 217 18.66 -31.86 -8.12
CA TRP A 217 18.00 -31.16 -9.22
C TRP A 217 19.04 -30.56 -10.18
N SER A 218 18.66 -30.40 -11.44
CA SER A 218 19.50 -29.77 -12.47
C SER A 218 18.84 -28.49 -12.97
N ARG A 219 19.63 -27.52 -13.44
CA ARG A 219 19.06 -26.36 -14.16
C ARG A 219 18.32 -26.83 -15.41
N ALA A 220 17.24 -26.15 -15.75
CA ALA A 220 16.49 -26.43 -16.97
C ALA A 220 17.35 -26.19 -18.21
N LEU A 221 17.13 -26.98 -19.27
CA LEU A 221 17.95 -27.00 -20.49
C LEU A 221 17.98 -25.63 -21.21
N ASP A 222 16.92 -24.85 -21.06
CA ASP A 222 16.75 -23.50 -21.58
C ASP A 222 17.30 -22.40 -20.65
N ALA A 223 17.92 -22.78 -19.53
CA ALA A 223 18.53 -21.89 -18.54
C ALA A 223 19.79 -22.49 -17.86
N ASN A 224 20.50 -23.40 -18.52
CA ASN A 224 21.64 -24.14 -17.95
C ASN A 224 23.03 -23.62 -18.38
N SER A 225 23.10 -22.55 -19.17
CA SER A 225 24.36 -21.90 -19.57
C SER A 225 24.22 -20.39 -19.59
N SER A 226 25.34 -19.68 -19.44
CA SER A 226 25.38 -18.21 -19.39
C SER A 226 24.76 -17.54 -20.61
N VAL A 227 24.92 -18.12 -21.81
CA VAL A 227 24.33 -17.58 -23.05
C VAL A 227 22.80 -17.73 -23.12
N LYS A 228 22.22 -18.59 -22.28
CA LYS A 228 20.77 -18.84 -22.21
C LYS A 228 20.12 -18.03 -21.06
N VAL A 229 20.92 -17.35 -20.24
CA VAL A 229 20.44 -16.57 -19.08
C VAL A 229 20.92 -15.13 -19.23
N THR A 230 20.06 -14.33 -19.85
CA THR A 230 20.26 -12.94 -20.21
C THR A 230 19.38 -12.02 -19.35
N PRO A 231 19.76 -10.75 -19.14
CA PRO A 231 18.90 -9.77 -18.50
C PRO A 231 17.52 -9.72 -19.17
N SER A 232 16.45 -9.61 -18.39
CA SER A 232 15.06 -9.66 -18.85
C SER A 232 14.53 -11.05 -19.27
N LEU A 233 15.29 -12.13 -19.06
CA LEU A 233 14.76 -13.50 -19.14
C LEU A 233 13.43 -13.57 -18.40
N ALA A 234 12.40 -14.06 -19.06
CA ALA A 234 11.03 -14.06 -18.57
C ALA A 234 10.44 -15.47 -18.55
N VAL A 235 9.66 -15.77 -17.53
CA VAL A 235 9.05 -17.09 -17.33
C VAL A 235 7.67 -16.97 -16.70
N MET A 236 6.71 -17.73 -17.24
CA MET A 236 5.35 -17.84 -16.69
C MET A 236 5.29 -18.95 -15.65
N VAL A 237 4.48 -18.74 -14.62
CA VAL A 237 4.19 -19.69 -13.53
C VAL A 237 2.75 -20.15 -13.67
N GLU A 238 2.55 -21.46 -13.72
CA GLU A 238 1.25 -22.09 -13.98
C GLU A 238 0.39 -22.20 -12.71
N GLU A 239 0.94 -22.74 -11.64
CA GLU A 239 0.22 -23.07 -10.41
C GLU A 239 0.91 -22.48 -9.18
N GLY A 240 0.18 -22.41 -8.07
CA GLY A 240 0.68 -21.90 -6.79
C GLY A 240 -0.34 -21.03 -6.05
N ALA A 241 -0.30 -21.04 -4.72
CA ALA A 241 -1.18 -20.22 -3.90
C ALA A 241 -0.83 -18.72 -3.98
N ALA A 242 0.45 -18.38 -3.82
CA ALA A 242 0.93 -17.01 -3.84
C ALA A 242 1.38 -16.57 -5.24
N ASN A 243 2.10 -17.44 -5.96
CA ASN A 243 2.78 -17.11 -7.21
C ASN A 243 2.15 -17.74 -8.46
N GLY A 244 1.03 -18.45 -8.35
CA GLY A 244 0.32 -19.01 -9.50
C GLY A 244 -0.18 -17.93 -10.48
N ASP A 245 -0.33 -18.29 -11.75
CA ASP A 245 -0.77 -17.41 -12.84
C ASP A 245 0.05 -16.10 -12.94
N SER A 246 1.37 -16.18 -12.80
CA SER A 246 2.25 -15.00 -12.75
C SER A 246 3.37 -15.02 -13.80
N LEU A 247 3.81 -13.83 -14.21
CA LEU A 247 4.96 -13.59 -15.08
C LEU A 247 6.11 -13.07 -14.22
N TRP A 248 7.26 -13.73 -14.30
CA TRP A 248 8.50 -13.34 -13.64
C TRP A 248 9.55 -12.95 -14.65
N HIS A 249 10.42 -12.02 -14.26
CA HIS A 249 11.58 -11.64 -15.06
C HIS A 249 12.86 -11.54 -14.24
N LEU A 250 14.00 -11.74 -14.90
CA LEU A 250 15.32 -11.54 -14.33
C LEU A 250 15.70 -10.06 -14.42
N THR A 251 15.89 -9.41 -13.28
CA THR A 251 16.25 -7.98 -13.17
C THR A 251 17.74 -7.73 -13.03
N THR A 252 18.55 -8.78 -12.90
CA THR A 252 20.02 -8.67 -12.94
C THR A 252 20.47 -8.08 -14.29
N ASN A 253 21.12 -6.91 -14.24
CA ASN A 253 21.65 -6.23 -15.41
C ASN A 253 23.11 -6.62 -15.71
N GLY A 254 23.52 -6.48 -16.98
CA GLY A 254 24.89 -6.70 -17.42
C GLY A 254 25.19 -8.15 -17.83
N SER A 255 26.48 -8.47 -17.97
CA SER A 255 26.92 -9.82 -18.36
C SER A 255 26.71 -10.81 -17.22
N ILE A 256 26.11 -11.96 -17.54
CA ILE A 256 25.75 -13.00 -16.56
C ILE A 256 26.65 -14.22 -16.78
N ILE A 257 27.28 -14.69 -15.71
CA ILE A 257 28.03 -15.94 -15.65
C ILE A 257 27.34 -16.88 -14.66
N LEU A 258 26.71 -17.94 -15.16
CA LEU A 258 26.03 -18.91 -14.29
C LEU A 258 27.00 -19.54 -13.28
N GLY A 259 26.53 -19.69 -12.04
CA GLY A 259 27.35 -20.20 -10.93
C GLY A 259 28.25 -19.17 -10.25
N SER A 260 28.29 -17.93 -10.75
CA SER A 260 29.04 -16.82 -10.16
C SER A 260 28.20 -15.55 -9.98
N THR A 261 27.53 -15.07 -11.02
CA THR A 261 26.70 -13.85 -10.97
C THR A 261 25.46 -14.09 -10.12
N ALA A 262 25.13 -13.15 -9.23
CA ALA A 262 23.88 -13.16 -8.48
C ALA A 262 22.68 -12.90 -9.39
N LEU A 263 21.66 -13.76 -9.33
CA LEU A 263 20.48 -13.71 -10.18
C LEU A 263 19.28 -13.24 -9.34
N THR A 264 18.70 -12.10 -9.70
CA THR A 264 17.54 -11.52 -9.02
C THR A 264 16.33 -11.62 -9.93
N PHE A 265 15.31 -12.32 -9.45
CA PHE A 265 14.04 -12.46 -10.15
C PHE A 265 12.96 -11.64 -9.45
N GLU A 266 12.09 -11.03 -10.25
CA GLU A 266 10.96 -10.27 -9.75
C GLU A 266 9.69 -10.63 -10.52
N MET A 267 8.57 -10.64 -9.83
CA MET A 267 7.28 -10.83 -10.47
C MET A 267 6.91 -9.53 -11.18
N LEU A 268 6.64 -9.58 -12.49
CA LEU A 268 6.21 -8.46 -13.31
C LEU A 268 4.68 -8.35 -13.38
N ALA A 269 3.98 -9.48 -13.46
CA ALA A 269 2.51 -9.55 -13.48
C ALA A 269 2.04 -10.80 -12.73
N GLY A 270 0.87 -10.75 -12.09
CA GLY A 270 0.34 -11.89 -11.34
C GLY A 270 -0.43 -11.47 -10.09
N ARG A 271 -0.75 -12.44 -9.25
CA ARG A 271 -1.45 -12.21 -7.98
C ARG A 271 -0.54 -11.45 -7.01
N THR A 272 -1.03 -10.37 -6.43
CA THR A 272 -0.31 -9.58 -5.42
C THR A 272 -0.79 -9.88 -4.00
N GLY A 273 -1.73 -10.81 -3.83
CA GLY A 273 -2.38 -11.13 -2.56
C GLY A 273 -3.57 -10.22 -2.21
N ILE A 274 -3.78 -9.12 -2.94
CA ILE A 274 -4.97 -8.28 -2.78
C ILE A 274 -6.21 -9.04 -3.27
N GLN A 275 -7.26 -9.06 -2.44
CA GLN A 275 -8.52 -9.69 -2.81
C GLN A 275 -9.30 -8.80 -3.78
N PRO A 276 -10.08 -9.37 -4.72
CA PRO A 276 -10.97 -8.58 -5.55
C PRO A 276 -11.96 -7.77 -4.71
N GLY A 277 -12.04 -6.46 -4.93
CA GLY A 277 -12.94 -5.58 -4.18
C GLY A 277 -12.69 -4.10 -4.42
N SER A 278 -13.52 -3.26 -3.79
CA SER A 278 -13.38 -1.80 -3.82
C SER A 278 -12.53 -1.33 -2.65
N TYR A 279 -11.52 -0.51 -2.95
CA TYR A 279 -10.62 0.08 -1.97
C TYR A 279 -10.61 1.60 -2.09
N ARG A 280 -10.50 2.29 -0.96
CA ARG A 280 -10.41 3.76 -0.88
C ARG A 280 -8.97 4.26 -0.80
N GLY A 281 -8.02 3.37 -0.46
CA GLY A 281 -6.60 3.60 -0.54
C GLY A 281 -5.86 2.34 -0.97
N LEU A 282 -4.84 2.50 -1.80
CA LEU A 282 -3.99 1.41 -2.28
C LEU A 282 -2.54 1.67 -1.91
N THR A 283 -1.83 0.62 -1.51
CA THR A 283 -0.37 0.58 -1.48
C THR A 283 0.09 -0.10 -2.75
N VAL A 284 1.02 0.51 -3.48
CA VAL A 284 1.56 -0.02 -4.73
C VAL A 284 3.04 -0.38 -4.58
N ASP A 285 3.48 -1.40 -5.31
CA ASP A 285 4.90 -1.70 -5.45
C ASP A 285 5.61 -0.75 -6.43
N LYS A 286 6.91 -0.96 -6.63
CA LYS A 286 7.73 -0.16 -7.55
C LYS A 286 7.30 -0.25 -9.03
N TYR A 287 6.47 -1.25 -9.38
CA TYR A 287 5.90 -1.43 -10.70
C TYR A 287 4.48 -0.86 -10.81
N GLY A 288 3.97 -0.20 -9.75
CA GLY A 288 2.64 0.38 -9.71
C GLY A 288 1.52 -0.64 -9.47
N ARG A 289 1.84 -1.88 -9.13
CA ARG A 289 0.83 -2.92 -8.85
C ARG A 289 0.34 -2.78 -7.42
N ALA A 290 -0.97 -2.86 -7.22
CA ALA A 290 -1.56 -2.82 -5.89
C ALA A 290 -1.17 -4.07 -5.08
N VAL A 291 -0.46 -3.87 -3.96
CA VAL A 291 -0.01 -4.94 -3.04
C VAL A 291 -0.78 -4.96 -1.73
N ALA A 292 -1.47 -3.88 -1.39
CA ALA A 292 -2.41 -3.83 -0.28
C ALA A 292 -3.50 -2.80 -0.54
N GLY A 293 -4.68 -3.01 0.04
CA GLY A 293 -5.80 -2.08 -0.05
C GLY A 293 -6.39 -1.81 1.32
N SER A 294 -6.85 -0.58 1.53
CA SER A 294 -7.52 -0.14 2.75
C SER A 294 -8.82 0.60 2.43
N ASN A 295 -9.73 0.61 3.41
CA ASN A 295 -10.99 1.35 3.33
C ASN A 295 -11.15 2.29 4.54
N PRO A 296 -10.37 3.38 4.61
CA PRO A 296 -10.49 4.33 5.71
C PRO A 296 -11.90 4.95 5.78
N THR A 297 -12.41 5.10 7.00
CA THR A 297 -13.70 5.73 7.29
C THR A 297 -13.56 7.01 8.12
N THR A 298 -12.34 7.37 8.51
CA THR A 298 -12.04 8.55 9.31
C THR A 298 -11.06 9.45 8.59
N VAL A 299 -11.15 10.75 8.85
CA VAL A 299 -10.19 11.78 8.40
C VAL A 299 -8.74 11.34 8.67
N ALA A 300 -8.47 10.86 9.88
CA ALA A 300 -7.15 10.37 10.28
C ALA A 300 -6.71 9.15 9.45
N GLY A 301 -7.64 8.23 9.15
CA GLY A 301 -7.36 7.07 8.31
C GLY A 301 -7.03 7.42 6.85
N TYR A 302 -7.54 8.55 6.34
CA TYR A 302 -7.14 9.09 5.03
C TYR A 302 -5.85 9.93 5.09
N GLY A 303 -5.32 10.21 6.29
CA GLY A 303 -4.14 11.07 6.46
C GLY A 303 -4.37 12.54 6.10
N LEU A 304 -5.62 13.02 6.09
CA LEU A 304 -5.92 14.41 5.77
C LEU A 304 -5.52 15.33 6.93
N THR A 305 -4.74 16.37 6.63
CA THR A 305 -4.17 17.28 7.64
C THR A 305 -4.82 18.67 7.67
N ASP A 306 -5.62 19.01 6.66
CA ASP A 306 -6.26 20.31 6.47
C ASP A 306 -7.73 20.33 6.91
N VAL A 307 -8.12 19.38 7.77
CA VAL A 307 -9.49 19.21 8.25
C VAL A 307 -9.52 18.94 9.76
N TYR A 308 -10.51 19.52 10.45
CA TYR A 308 -10.72 19.25 11.87
C TYR A 308 -11.29 17.85 12.08
N THR A 309 -10.68 17.09 12.99
CA THR A 309 -11.25 15.82 13.46
C THR A 309 -12.50 16.07 14.29
N LYS A 310 -13.40 15.06 14.34
CA LYS A 310 -14.60 15.10 15.20
C LYS A 310 -14.25 15.48 16.64
N ALA A 311 -13.19 14.89 17.20
CA ALA A 311 -12.74 15.16 18.55
C ALA A 311 -12.27 16.62 18.74
N GLN A 312 -11.58 17.20 17.75
CA GLN A 312 -11.17 18.62 17.81
C GLN A 312 -12.40 19.54 17.77
N VAL A 313 -13.37 19.27 16.89
CA VAL A 313 -14.61 20.07 16.84
C VAL A 313 -15.37 19.97 18.16
N GLU A 314 -15.50 18.76 18.71
CA GLU A 314 -16.14 18.54 20.01
C GLU A 314 -15.37 19.24 21.14
N ALA A 315 -14.04 19.20 21.14
CA ALA A 315 -13.21 19.91 22.10
C ALA A 315 -13.34 21.44 21.99
N TYR A 316 -13.43 22.01 20.78
CA TYR A 316 -13.68 23.44 20.61
C TYR A 316 -15.09 23.82 21.09
N ALA A 317 -16.10 23.02 20.76
CA ALA A 317 -17.47 23.25 21.22
C ALA A 317 -17.58 23.15 22.76
N LEU A 318 -16.85 22.22 23.37
CA LEU A 318 -16.79 22.05 24.82
C LEU A 318 -15.88 23.07 25.52
N GLY A 319 -14.79 23.51 24.92
CA GLY A 319 -13.88 24.51 25.48
C GLY A 319 -14.58 25.87 25.62
N VAL A 320 -15.30 26.30 24.58
CA VAL A 320 -16.11 27.53 24.63
C VAL A 320 -17.30 27.42 25.59
N SER A 321 -17.84 26.21 25.80
CA SER A 321 -18.93 25.97 26.77
C SER A 321 -18.44 25.73 28.21
N GLY A 322 -17.24 25.20 28.39
CA GLY A 322 -16.65 24.79 29.67
C GLY A 322 -16.05 25.97 30.44
N ASP A 323 -15.53 26.97 29.74
CA ASP A 323 -15.07 28.22 30.36
C ASP A 323 -16.22 29.06 30.95
N ARG A 324 -17.46 28.81 30.51
CA ARG A 324 -18.65 29.50 30.99
C ARG A 324 -19.32 28.80 32.18
N VAL A 325 -18.78 27.68 32.66
CA VAL A 325 -19.34 26.96 33.82
C VAL A 325 -19.33 27.87 35.04
N GLY A 326 -20.48 28.01 35.70
CA GLY A 326 -20.71 28.96 36.80
C GLY A 326 -21.32 30.29 36.36
N GLU A 327 -21.43 30.57 35.05
CA GLU A 327 -22.11 31.77 34.56
C GLU A 327 -23.59 31.79 34.94
N VAL A 328 -24.06 32.94 35.43
CA VAL A 328 -25.46 33.20 35.75
C VAL A 328 -26.14 33.98 34.62
N THR A 329 -27.35 33.58 34.24
CA THR A 329 -28.12 34.23 33.18
C THR A 329 -29.63 34.08 33.38
N HIS A 330 -30.41 34.71 32.51
CA HIS A 330 -31.87 34.70 32.54
C HIS A 330 -32.44 34.22 31.21
N PHE A 331 -33.49 33.41 31.27
CA PHE A 331 -34.20 32.91 30.10
C PHE A 331 -35.67 33.32 30.11
N ALA A 332 -36.21 33.67 28.94
CA ALA A 332 -37.63 33.95 28.71
C ALA A 332 -38.53 32.70 28.63
N MET A 333 -38.06 31.57 29.17
CA MET A 333 -38.74 30.26 29.16
C MET A 333 -38.74 29.64 30.57
N ALA A 334 -39.72 28.79 30.87
CA ALA A 334 -39.93 28.23 32.22
C ALA A 334 -39.04 26.99 32.56
N THR A 335 -38.41 26.41 31.55
CA THR A 335 -37.53 25.23 31.66
C THR A 335 -36.12 25.64 31.22
N PRO A 336 -35.04 25.25 31.93
CA PRO A 336 -33.69 25.56 31.50
C PRO A 336 -33.33 24.79 30.22
N PRO A 337 -32.62 25.39 29.25
CA PRO A 337 -32.07 24.66 28.12
C PRO A 337 -30.94 23.69 28.55
N PRO A 338 -30.57 22.70 27.71
CA PRO A 338 -29.45 21.81 27.98
C PRO A 338 -28.17 22.56 28.35
N GLY A 339 -27.47 22.06 29.38
CA GLY A 339 -26.27 22.70 29.92
C GLY A 339 -26.52 23.83 30.93
N PHE A 340 -27.77 24.13 31.29
CA PHE A 340 -28.12 25.07 32.36
C PHE A 340 -28.99 24.42 33.45
N LEU A 341 -28.87 24.88 34.69
CA LEU A 341 -29.70 24.51 35.84
C LEU A 341 -30.43 25.74 36.40
N LYS A 342 -31.55 25.54 37.09
CA LYS A 342 -32.31 26.62 37.73
C LYS A 342 -31.56 27.15 38.96
N ARG A 343 -31.50 28.47 39.16
CA ARG A 343 -31.02 29.10 40.41
C ARG A 343 -32.12 29.09 41.46
N ASN A 344 -32.47 27.90 41.96
CA ASN A 344 -33.59 27.68 42.87
C ASN A 344 -33.19 27.03 44.21
N GLY A 345 -31.90 27.04 44.57
CA GLY A 345 -31.44 26.47 45.84
C GLY A 345 -31.33 24.95 45.89
N ALA A 346 -31.64 24.23 44.80
CA ALA A 346 -31.68 22.77 44.79
C ALA A 346 -30.32 22.15 45.11
N ALA A 347 -30.33 21.05 45.89
CA ALA A 347 -29.18 20.18 46.08
C ALA A 347 -29.02 19.28 44.84
N ILE A 348 -27.83 19.28 44.25
CA ILE A 348 -27.51 18.54 43.02
C ILE A 348 -26.24 17.70 43.17
N SER A 349 -26.10 16.65 42.37
CA SER A 349 -24.99 15.68 42.42
C SER A 349 -23.63 16.32 42.11
N ARG A 350 -22.64 16.14 43.00
CA ARG A 350 -21.24 16.55 42.78
C ARG A 350 -20.59 15.77 41.63
N THR A 351 -20.98 14.50 41.45
CA THR A 351 -20.42 13.65 40.40
C THR A 351 -20.97 14.02 39.03
N THR A 352 -22.28 14.25 38.94
CA THR A 352 -22.94 14.59 37.68
C THR A 352 -22.56 16.00 37.21
N TYR A 353 -22.37 16.92 38.15
CA TYR A 353 -22.07 18.33 37.89
C TYR A 353 -20.68 18.73 38.43
N ALA A 354 -19.68 17.88 38.18
CA ALA A 354 -18.34 18.02 38.75
C ALA A 354 -17.63 19.32 38.36
N ALA A 355 -17.80 19.77 37.11
CA ALA A 355 -17.23 21.03 36.63
C ALA A 355 -17.81 22.24 37.40
N LEU A 356 -19.13 22.28 37.57
CA LEU A 356 -19.79 23.32 38.34
C LEU A 356 -19.40 23.28 39.82
N PHE A 357 -19.34 22.08 40.42
CA PHE A 357 -18.90 21.92 41.80
C PHE A 357 -17.47 22.43 42.01
N ALA A 358 -16.56 22.18 41.07
CA ALA A 358 -15.20 22.71 41.13
C ALA A 358 -15.13 24.25 41.09
N ARG A 359 -16.13 24.92 40.49
CA ARG A 359 -16.18 26.39 40.39
C ARG A 359 -16.83 27.05 41.59
N ILE A 360 -17.98 26.56 42.06
CA ILE A 360 -18.77 27.22 43.11
C ILE A 360 -18.68 26.54 44.47
N GLY A 361 -18.15 25.31 44.53
CA GLY A 361 -18.02 24.53 45.74
C GLY A 361 -19.33 24.42 46.51
N THR A 362 -19.27 24.71 47.81
CA THR A 362 -20.42 24.70 48.72
C THR A 362 -20.88 26.11 49.11
N LEU A 363 -20.55 27.13 48.31
CA LEU A 363 -20.85 28.54 48.62
C LEU A 363 -22.33 28.78 48.93
N TYR A 364 -23.23 28.07 48.24
CA TYR A 364 -24.69 28.21 48.40
C TYR A 364 -25.31 27.11 49.26
N GLY A 365 -24.48 26.28 49.91
CA GLY A 365 -24.92 25.16 50.76
C GLY A 365 -24.17 23.88 50.43
N ALA A 366 -23.91 23.09 51.47
CA ALA A 366 -23.13 21.85 51.36
C ALA A 366 -23.92 20.65 50.83
N GLY A 367 -25.20 20.81 50.50
CA GLY A 367 -26.11 19.71 50.20
C GLY A 367 -26.28 18.79 51.40
N ASP A 368 -26.14 17.50 51.14
CA ASP A 368 -26.01 16.42 52.14
C ASP A 368 -24.61 16.33 52.78
N GLY A 369 -23.69 17.24 52.44
CA GLY A 369 -22.33 17.28 52.95
C GLY A 369 -21.34 16.34 52.22
N THR A 370 -21.82 15.39 51.42
CA THR A 370 -20.96 14.34 50.82
C THR A 370 -21.14 14.20 49.31
N THR A 371 -22.34 13.91 48.83
CA THR A 371 -22.61 13.58 47.42
C THR A 371 -23.23 14.73 46.63
N THR A 372 -23.73 15.76 47.32
CA THR A 372 -24.43 16.90 46.71
C THR A 372 -23.88 18.25 47.14
N PHE A 373 -24.25 19.30 46.42
CA PHE A 373 -24.02 20.71 46.76
C PHE A 373 -25.23 21.54 46.31
N ASN A 374 -25.45 22.70 46.93
CA ASN A 374 -26.60 23.54 46.58
C ASN A 374 -26.26 24.53 45.46
N LEU A 375 -27.24 24.75 44.59
CA LEU A 375 -27.25 25.87 43.66
C LEU A 375 -27.59 27.18 44.38
N PRO A 376 -27.25 28.36 43.81
CA PRO A 376 -27.80 29.63 44.27
C PRO A 376 -29.34 29.59 44.26
N ASP A 377 -29.97 30.28 45.21
CA ASP A 377 -31.40 30.59 45.15
C ASP A 377 -31.58 32.08 44.86
N SER A 378 -31.98 32.38 43.62
CA SER A 378 -32.17 33.76 43.15
C SER A 378 -33.64 34.05 42.83
N ARG A 379 -34.56 33.19 43.28
CA ARG A 379 -35.99 33.41 43.06
C ARG A 379 -36.42 34.67 43.79
N ALA A 380 -37.04 35.60 43.03
CA ALA A 380 -37.46 36.92 43.51
C ALA A 380 -36.34 37.83 44.04
N HIS A 381 -35.08 37.52 43.75
CA HIS A 381 -33.95 38.41 44.05
C HIS A 381 -33.54 39.21 42.80
N PHE A 382 -33.04 40.42 43.02
CA PHE A 382 -32.32 41.17 41.98
C PHE A 382 -30.84 40.84 42.07
N ASP A 383 -30.20 40.64 40.92
CA ASP A 383 -28.74 40.49 40.86
C ASP A 383 -28.08 41.88 41.00
N ARG A 384 -27.03 41.95 41.83
CA ARG A 384 -26.14 43.11 41.94
C ARG A 384 -24.72 42.71 41.59
N ALA A 385 -23.94 43.65 41.08
CA ALA A 385 -22.50 43.44 40.92
C ALA A 385 -21.83 43.29 42.30
N PHE A 386 -20.83 42.42 42.40
CA PHE A 386 -19.99 42.32 43.59
C PHE A 386 -19.03 43.51 43.62
N ASP A 387 -18.93 44.17 44.78
CA ASP A 387 -18.10 45.38 44.94
C ASP A 387 -16.60 45.12 44.73
N ASP A 388 -16.13 43.91 45.08
CA ASP A 388 -14.77 43.42 44.87
C ASP A 388 -13.66 44.42 45.25
N GLY A 389 -13.83 45.12 46.38
CA GLY A 389 -12.83 46.03 46.92
C GLY A 389 -12.88 47.47 46.40
N ARG A 390 -13.92 47.81 45.62
CA ARG A 390 -14.15 49.21 45.19
C ARG A 390 -14.65 50.11 46.32
N ASN A 391 -15.16 49.53 47.42
CA ASN A 391 -15.66 50.21 48.61
C ASN A 391 -16.86 51.14 48.35
N LEU A 392 -17.69 50.86 47.33
CA LEU A 392 -18.98 51.54 47.14
C LEU A 392 -20.13 50.88 47.91
N ASP A 393 -20.07 49.56 48.08
CA ASP A 393 -21.03 48.78 48.87
C ASP A 393 -20.30 47.97 49.97
N PRO A 394 -19.67 48.65 50.95
CA PRO A 394 -18.83 48.01 51.96
C PRO A 394 -19.64 47.08 52.88
N GLY A 395 -19.02 45.96 53.26
CA GLY A 395 -19.63 44.97 54.16
C GLY A 395 -20.57 43.97 53.46
N ARG A 396 -20.54 43.90 52.13
CA ARG A 396 -21.33 42.94 51.33
C ARG A 396 -20.43 41.88 50.71
N ALA A 397 -20.55 40.65 51.20
CA ALA A 397 -19.76 39.52 50.72
C ALA A 397 -20.28 38.98 49.38
N PHE A 398 -19.41 38.35 48.59
CA PHE A 398 -19.80 37.65 47.36
C PHE A 398 -20.88 36.60 47.67
N GLY A 399 -21.94 36.57 46.86
CA GLY A 399 -23.07 35.66 47.04
C GLY A 399 -24.02 35.99 48.21
N SER A 400 -23.79 37.09 48.96
CA SER A 400 -24.67 37.48 50.06
C SER A 400 -25.97 38.16 49.58
N GLY A 401 -27.09 37.75 50.16
CA GLY A 401 -28.39 38.41 50.01
C GLY A 401 -28.48 39.70 50.83
N GLN A 402 -29.34 40.62 50.40
CA GLN A 402 -29.64 41.86 51.12
C GLN A 402 -31.15 42.09 51.11
N ALA A 403 -31.70 42.47 52.27
CA ALA A 403 -33.10 42.88 52.37
C ALA A 403 -33.35 44.22 51.67
N SER A 404 -34.60 44.51 51.32
CA SER A 404 -34.97 45.82 50.78
C SER A 404 -34.63 46.93 51.78
N GLN A 405 -34.13 48.04 51.26
CA GLN A 405 -33.78 49.21 52.06
C GLN A 405 -34.15 50.47 51.29
N ASN A 406 -34.93 51.34 51.92
CA ASN A 406 -35.22 52.68 51.41
C ASN A 406 -34.13 53.64 51.89
N ALA A 407 -33.84 54.67 51.09
CA ALA A 407 -33.00 55.77 51.55
C ALA A 407 -33.66 56.46 52.76
N ALA A 408 -32.82 56.82 53.75
CA ALA A 408 -33.28 57.60 54.89
C ALA A 408 -33.86 58.94 54.41
N HIS A 409 -35.04 59.29 54.89
CA HIS A 409 -35.71 60.55 54.58
C HIS A 409 -36.60 60.97 55.75
N VAL A 410 -37.01 62.23 55.75
CA VAL A 410 -37.85 62.83 56.79
C VAL A 410 -39.21 63.24 56.23
N HIS A 411 -40.24 63.13 57.05
CA HIS A 411 -41.54 63.72 56.78
C HIS A 411 -41.73 64.92 57.72
N ALA A 412 -42.04 66.09 57.15
CA ALA A 412 -42.40 67.27 57.91
C ALA A 412 -43.93 67.43 57.91
N GLY A 413 -44.50 67.66 59.08
CA GLY A 413 -45.88 68.12 59.25
C GLY A 413 -45.90 69.42 60.02
N SER A 414 -46.65 70.40 59.56
CA SER A 414 -46.85 71.68 60.25
C SER A 414 -48.33 71.87 60.59
N ALA A 415 -48.64 72.26 61.83
CA ALA A 415 -49.94 72.78 62.20
C ALA A 415 -49.90 74.32 62.12
N ALA A 416 -50.86 74.93 61.42
CA ALA A 416 -50.90 76.38 61.25
C ALA A 416 -51.43 77.05 62.53
N VAL A 417 -50.52 77.43 63.44
CA VAL A 417 -50.69 78.36 64.58
C VAL A 417 -51.73 77.94 65.63
N ALA A 418 -51.34 77.93 66.92
CA ALA A 418 -52.25 77.77 68.04
C ALA A 418 -53.29 78.90 68.02
N GLY A 419 -54.51 78.64 67.57
CA GLY A 419 -55.57 79.64 67.51
C GLY A 419 -55.94 80.12 68.92
N SER A 420 -55.52 81.34 69.27
CA SER A 420 -55.95 82.03 70.50
C SER A 420 -57.47 82.17 70.49
N HIS A 421 -58.16 81.59 71.48
CA HIS A 421 -59.59 81.80 71.68
C HIS A 421 -59.92 82.09 73.15
N THR A 422 -61.08 82.73 73.38
CA THR A 422 -61.59 83.11 74.72
C THR A 422 -62.93 82.43 74.98
N HIS A 423 -63.23 82.14 76.25
CA HIS A 423 -64.57 81.70 76.66
C HIS A 423 -65.33 82.86 77.29
N SER A 424 -66.63 82.95 77.01
CA SER A 424 -67.51 83.93 77.62
C SER A 424 -68.55 83.23 78.48
N ILE A 425 -68.70 83.67 79.73
CA ILE A 425 -69.85 83.32 80.57
C ILE A 425 -70.80 84.51 80.61
N TRP A 426 -72.10 84.23 80.55
CA TRP A 426 -73.17 85.22 80.67
C TRP A 426 -73.91 84.98 81.98
N ILE A 427 -73.98 86.01 82.82
CA ILE A 427 -74.60 85.92 84.14
C ILE A 427 -75.69 87.00 84.23
N ASN A 428 -76.81 86.68 84.87
CA ASN A 428 -77.92 87.62 85.07
C ASN A 428 -77.54 88.66 86.14
N LEU A 429 -78.00 89.90 85.93
CA LEU A 429 -77.74 91.03 86.83
C LEU A 429 -78.97 91.27 87.72
N ASP A 430 -78.76 91.54 89.01
CA ASP A 430 -79.80 92.01 89.92
C ASP A 430 -79.50 93.38 90.55
N ARG A 431 -80.55 94.03 91.07
CA ARG A 431 -80.45 95.33 91.74
C ARG A 431 -80.68 95.19 93.25
N GLY A 432 -79.60 95.37 94.04
CA GLY A 432 -79.72 95.44 95.50
C GLY A 432 -80.46 96.70 95.96
N PRO A 433 -81.34 96.64 96.98
CA PRO A 433 -82.10 97.80 97.42
C PRO A 433 -81.21 98.80 98.17
N GLY A 434 -81.02 100.01 97.63
CA GLY A 434 -80.58 101.14 98.46
C GLY A 434 -79.81 102.29 97.82
N THR A 435 -79.24 102.20 96.61
CA THR A 435 -78.66 103.35 95.88
C THR A 435 -78.39 102.99 94.42
N ASP A 436 -78.62 103.94 93.50
CA ASP A 436 -78.37 103.75 92.06
C ASP A 436 -76.87 103.57 91.78
N GLY A 437 -76.46 102.40 91.27
CA GLY A 437 -75.10 102.21 90.70
C GLY A 437 -74.43 100.85 90.89
N ASN A 438 -74.93 99.95 91.74
CA ASN A 438 -74.30 98.64 91.97
C ASN A 438 -75.17 97.49 91.44
N ALA A 439 -74.84 96.95 90.27
CA ALA A 439 -75.36 95.66 89.83
C ALA A 439 -74.62 94.54 90.57
N ILE A 440 -75.36 93.68 91.28
CA ILE A 440 -74.84 92.51 91.98
C ILE A 440 -75.22 91.27 91.15
N TRP A 441 -74.46 90.18 91.24
CA TRP A 441 -74.80 88.95 90.51
C TRP A 441 -76.11 88.37 91.06
N GLY A 442 -77.08 88.13 90.16
CA GLY A 442 -78.43 87.67 90.49
C GLY A 442 -78.85 86.42 89.73
N ASP A 443 -79.99 85.87 90.12
CA ASP A 443 -80.64 84.75 89.45
C ASP A 443 -81.86 85.17 88.60
N GLU A 444 -82.45 86.36 88.83
CA GLU A 444 -83.57 86.88 88.03
C GLU A 444 -83.12 87.57 86.72
N PRO A 445 -83.71 87.25 85.55
CA PRO A 445 -83.31 87.79 84.25
C PRO A 445 -83.91 89.17 83.91
N TYR A 446 -84.60 89.83 84.84
CA TYR A 446 -85.41 91.02 84.54
C TYR A 446 -84.58 92.25 84.14
N TYR A 447 -83.35 92.38 84.66
CA TYR A 447 -82.49 93.56 84.44
C TYR A 447 -81.37 93.34 83.40
N GLY A 448 -81.39 92.23 82.67
CA GLY A 448 -80.43 91.88 81.63
C GLY A 448 -79.25 91.02 82.11
N SER A 449 -78.39 90.60 81.18
CA SER A 449 -77.18 89.80 81.47
C SER A 449 -75.90 90.54 81.05
N ALA A 450 -74.81 90.32 81.79
CA ALA A 450 -73.48 90.79 81.44
C ALA A 450 -72.57 89.61 81.11
N GLY A 451 -71.79 89.76 80.03
CA GLY A 451 -70.77 88.79 79.64
C GLY A 451 -69.40 89.18 80.20
N ALA A 452 -68.71 88.24 80.86
CA ALA A 452 -67.32 88.39 81.27
C ALA A 452 -66.44 87.36 80.52
N PRO A 453 -65.59 87.79 79.58
CA PRO A 453 -64.67 86.88 78.90
C PRO A 453 -63.50 86.50 79.82
N THR A 454 -63.01 85.27 79.69
CA THR A 454 -61.71 84.86 80.25
C THR A 454 -60.56 85.52 79.49
N SER A 455 -59.39 85.69 80.12
CA SER A 455 -58.15 86.00 79.38
C SER A 455 -57.83 84.91 78.35
N ALA A 456 -57.15 85.25 77.26
CA ALA A 456 -56.64 84.26 76.32
C ALA A 456 -55.60 83.37 77.03
N ALA A 457 -55.95 82.11 77.32
CA ALA A 457 -55.01 81.14 77.85
C ALA A 457 -54.43 80.33 76.68
N GLY A 458 -53.16 80.55 76.36
CA GLY A 458 -52.45 79.93 75.24
C GLY A 458 -51.35 78.99 75.71
N ASP A 459 -51.59 77.68 75.54
CA ASP A 459 -50.67 76.69 74.94
C ASP A 459 -51.33 75.30 75.00
N HIS A 460 -51.43 74.61 73.85
CA HIS A 460 -51.87 73.22 73.76
C HIS A 460 -51.11 72.49 72.64
N THR A 461 -51.08 71.15 72.67
CA THR A 461 -50.32 70.33 71.72
C THR A 461 -51.19 69.81 70.57
N HIS A 462 -50.65 69.80 69.35
CA HIS A 462 -51.23 69.06 68.21
C HIS A 462 -50.54 67.71 68.04
N ALA A 463 -51.32 66.63 67.96
CA ALA A 463 -50.82 65.35 67.47
C ALA A 463 -50.88 65.35 65.93
N ILE A 464 -49.72 65.24 65.27
CA ILE A 464 -49.64 65.03 63.83
C ILE A 464 -49.38 63.54 63.59
N THR A 465 -50.35 62.84 63.01
CA THR A 465 -50.19 61.43 62.62
C THR A 465 -49.89 61.36 61.12
N ILE A 466 -48.75 60.77 60.77
CA ILE A 466 -48.39 60.48 59.37
C ILE A 466 -48.63 58.99 59.15
N ALA A 467 -49.67 58.65 58.39
CA ALA A 467 -49.98 57.26 58.08
C ALA A 467 -48.95 56.66 57.11
N SER A 468 -48.68 55.36 57.24
CA SER A 468 -47.89 54.65 56.23
C SER A 468 -48.65 54.64 54.90
N SER A 469 -47.95 54.87 53.80
CA SER A 469 -48.48 54.73 52.44
C SER A 469 -47.60 53.77 51.65
N GLY A 470 -48.20 52.87 50.86
CA GLY A 470 -47.49 51.90 50.03
C GLY A 470 -47.95 50.45 50.22
N GLY A 471 -47.24 49.52 49.58
CA GLY A 471 -47.42 48.08 49.72
C GLY A 471 -46.38 47.44 50.65
N SER A 472 -46.34 46.09 50.70
CA SER A 472 -45.42 45.33 51.56
C SER A 472 -43.98 45.23 51.06
N GLU A 473 -43.69 45.73 49.86
CA GLU A 473 -42.36 45.69 49.24
C GLU A 473 -42.10 46.97 48.44
N ALA A 474 -40.91 47.55 48.64
CA ALA A 474 -40.40 48.62 47.79
C ALA A 474 -39.59 48.02 46.64
N ARG A 475 -40.05 48.22 45.40
CA ARG A 475 -39.37 47.75 44.19
C ARG A 475 -39.63 48.66 42.98
N PRO A 476 -38.68 48.77 42.03
CA PRO A 476 -38.96 49.38 40.74
C PRO A 476 -39.86 48.46 39.88
N LEU A 477 -40.36 48.96 38.76
CA LEU A 477 -41.00 48.11 37.75
C LEU A 477 -40.03 47.01 37.30
N ASN A 478 -40.48 45.76 37.25
CA ASN A 478 -39.64 44.61 36.91
C ASN A 478 -40.43 43.51 36.19
N THR A 479 -39.71 42.59 35.56
CA THR A 479 -40.25 41.40 34.87
C THR A 479 -39.51 40.16 35.35
N ALA A 480 -40.23 39.06 35.58
CA ALA A 480 -39.65 37.82 36.05
C ALA A 480 -39.20 36.93 34.87
N PHE A 481 -37.91 36.59 34.86
CA PHE A 481 -37.31 35.61 33.96
C PHE A 481 -36.77 34.41 34.74
N LEU A 482 -36.58 33.27 34.08
CA LEU A 482 -35.99 32.10 34.72
C LEU A 482 -34.49 32.31 34.92
N ALA A 483 -34.10 32.51 36.17
CA ALA A 483 -32.73 32.59 36.62
C ALA A 483 -32.04 31.21 36.53
N CYS A 484 -30.92 31.14 35.81
CA CYS A 484 -30.18 29.90 35.54
C CYS A 484 -28.68 30.05 35.75
N ILE A 485 -28.00 28.92 35.92
CA ILE A 485 -26.54 28.79 36.01
C ILE A 485 -26.03 27.71 35.06
N LYS A 486 -24.92 27.97 34.36
CA LYS A 486 -24.26 27.02 33.46
C LYS A 486 -23.53 25.93 34.26
N TYR A 487 -23.68 24.66 33.90
CA TYR A 487 -23.01 23.53 34.56
C TYR A 487 -22.00 22.79 33.68
#